data_AF-D5GG01-F1
#
_entry.id   AF-D5GG01-F1
#
_cell.length_a   1.000
_cell.length_b   1.000
_cell.length_c   1.000
_cell.angle_alpha   90.00
_cell.angle_beta   90.00
_cell.angle_gamma   90.00
#
_symmetry.space_group_name_H-M   'P 1'
#
loop_
_entity.id
_entity.type
_entity.pdbx_description
1 polymer ?
#
loop_
_entity_poly.entity_id
_entity_poly.type
_entity_poly.pdbx_seq_one_letter_code
_entity_poly.pdbx_strand_id
1 'polypeptide(L)'
;MRPLLSRIIPLLLLSIVILSILFATVYLPQVALLTLFHGPLAWINAAFMALTEAATLITFVAENFMTEGQIVDTFDAVLIHAAEKSNDAEFRERIYALVHTARDIHLEREGVIAKLGEHRKSPYLRFSCRLTMEFICELPLNFIPLVGTPLFLMLQGYHLGPLSHYRYIQLNDLHKKEKKKFIDLNRWRYWLFGLPHVGLQVVPVLSILFLFTSAAGAGLWAVEDQKRLFDGTARSGPSEYPSGRESERKKSWWW
;
A
#
# COMPACT_ATOMS: atom_id res chain seq x y z
N MET A 1 2.31 -14.77 -14.43
CA MET A 1 3.76 -14.58 -14.13
C MET A 1 4.58 -13.95 -15.26
N ARG A 2 4.20 -14.06 -16.55
CA ARG A 2 4.91 -13.39 -17.67
C ARG A 2 5.09 -11.85 -17.57
N PRO A 3 4.19 -11.04 -16.97
CA PRO A 3 4.39 -9.59 -16.94
C PRO A 3 5.53 -9.14 -16.00
N LEU A 4 5.82 -9.88 -14.92
CA LEU A 4 6.85 -9.51 -13.95
C LEU A 4 8.26 -9.66 -14.55
N LEU A 5 8.55 -10.79 -15.20
CA LEU A 5 9.87 -11.07 -15.78
C LEU A 5 10.31 -10.02 -16.81
N SER A 6 9.37 -9.52 -17.63
CA SER A 6 9.66 -8.49 -18.63
C SER A 6 10.11 -7.14 -18.03
N ARG A 7 9.86 -6.93 -16.73
CA ARG A 7 10.14 -5.67 -16.03
C ARG A 7 11.24 -5.79 -14.98
N ILE A 8 11.71 -7.01 -14.68
CA ILE A 8 12.85 -7.22 -13.78
C ILE A 8 14.08 -6.47 -14.28
N ILE A 9 14.37 -6.52 -15.58
CA ILE A 9 15.54 -5.85 -16.17
C ILE A 9 15.51 -4.32 -15.94
N PRO A 10 14.45 -3.58 -16.35
CA PRO A 10 14.42 -2.14 -16.12
C PRO A 10 14.34 -1.77 -14.62
N LEU A 11 13.73 -2.59 -13.77
CA LEU A 11 13.73 -2.37 -12.32
C LEU A 11 15.11 -2.61 -11.68
N LEU A 12 15.85 -3.61 -12.14
CA LEU A 12 17.23 -3.85 -11.71
C LEU A 12 18.14 -2.70 -12.15
N LEU A 13 18.00 -2.23 -13.40
CA LEU A 13 18.74 -1.07 -13.89
C LEU A 13 18.42 0.19 -13.06
N LEU A 14 17.13 0.43 -12.78
CA LEU A 14 16.71 1.54 -11.91
C LEU A 14 17.33 1.43 -10.51
N SER A 15 17.29 0.24 -9.92
CA SER A 15 17.88 -0.05 -8.62
C SER A 15 19.38 0.22 -8.60
N ILE A 16 20.11 -0.28 -9.61
CA ILE A 16 21.56 -0.05 -9.75
C ILE A 16 21.86 1.44 -9.86
N VAL A 17 21.16 2.16 -10.74
CA VAL A 17 21.37 3.59 -10.95
C VAL A 17 21.12 4.40 -9.68
N ILE A 18 19.98 4.17 -9.01
CA ILE A 18 19.64 4.88 -7.77
C ILE A 18 20.67 4.57 -6.67
N LEU A 19 21.02 3.29 -6.49
CA LEU A 19 21.99 2.87 -5.50
C LEU A 19 23.36 3.51 -5.75
N SER A 20 23.85 3.48 -7.00
CA SER A 20 25.12 4.09 -7.37
C SER A 20 25.13 5.59 -7.11
N ILE A 21 24.06 6.32 -7.44
CA ILE A 21 23.97 7.75 -7.20
C ILE A 21 23.96 8.05 -5.70
N LEU A 22 23.14 7.35 -4.91
CA LEU A 22 23.05 7.57 -3.46
C LEU A 22 24.36 7.24 -2.74
N PHE A 23 25.02 6.13 -3.11
CA PHE A 23 26.31 5.79 -2.52
C PHE A 23 27.43 6.75 -2.96
N ALA A 24 27.38 7.27 -4.18
CA ALA A 24 28.37 8.25 -4.64
C ALA A 24 28.19 9.63 -4.00
N THR A 25 26.96 10.02 -3.64
CA THR A 25 26.64 11.40 -3.24
C THR A 25 26.24 11.54 -1.77
N VAL A 26 25.43 10.64 -1.22
CA VAL A 26 24.83 10.77 0.12
C VAL A 26 25.60 9.98 1.17
N TYR A 27 26.17 8.82 0.81
CA TYR A 27 26.84 7.93 1.76
C TYR A 27 28.01 8.58 2.50
N LEU A 28 28.95 9.23 1.80
CA LEU A 28 30.10 9.87 2.45
C LEU A 28 29.70 11.05 3.37
N PRO A 29 28.81 11.99 2.95
CA PRO A 29 28.25 12.98 3.87
C PRO A 29 27.54 12.37 5.08
N GLN A 30 26.78 11.29 4.89
CA GLN A 30 26.13 10.57 5.99
C GLN A 30 27.14 9.97 6.97
N VAL A 31 28.19 9.30 6.46
CA VAL A 31 29.27 8.77 7.30
C VAL A 31 29.91 9.90 8.10
N ALA A 32 30.27 11.01 7.46
CA ALA A 32 30.87 12.16 8.14
C ALA A 32 29.99 12.67 9.28
N LEU A 33 28.68 12.82 9.05
CA LEU A 33 27.74 13.26 10.08
C LEU A 33 27.60 12.22 11.20
N LEU A 34 27.43 10.95 10.86
CA LEU A 34 27.27 9.85 11.82
C LEU A 34 28.55 9.60 12.62
N THR A 35 29.74 9.86 12.09
CA THR A 35 31.00 9.70 12.85
C THR A 35 31.05 10.58 14.09
N LEU A 36 30.35 11.72 14.09
CA LEU A 36 30.25 12.62 15.25
C LEU A 36 29.55 11.96 16.45
N PHE A 37 28.62 11.04 16.20
CA PHE A 37 27.80 10.40 17.23
C PHE A 37 28.16 8.93 17.46
N HIS A 38 28.49 8.20 16.39
CA HIS A 38 28.63 6.74 16.38
C HIS A 38 30.08 6.25 16.27
N GLY A 39 31.05 7.17 16.08
CA GLY A 39 32.46 6.81 15.94
C GLY A 39 32.71 5.82 14.78
N PRO A 40 33.52 4.76 14.97
CA PRO A 40 33.84 3.79 13.92
C PRO A 40 32.62 3.05 13.33
N LEU A 41 31.55 2.90 14.11
CA LEU A 41 30.31 2.23 13.67
C LEU A 41 29.51 3.07 12.65
N ALA A 42 29.87 4.32 12.44
CA ALA A 42 29.21 5.21 11.48
C ALA A 42 29.23 4.64 10.06
N TRP A 43 30.29 3.97 9.64
CA TRP A 43 30.41 3.37 8.30
C TRP A 43 29.33 2.32 8.02
N ILE A 44 29.04 1.47 9.01
CA ILE A 44 28.04 0.41 8.92
C ILE A 44 26.64 1.01 9.02
N ASN A 45 26.40 1.87 10.02
CA ASN A 45 25.10 2.49 10.22
C ASN A 45 24.68 3.37 9.05
N ALA A 46 25.61 4.14 8.47
CA ALA A 46 25.37 4.93 7.26
C ALA A 46 25.02 4.03 6.06
N ALA A 47 25.61 2.84 5.94
CA ALA A 47 25.30 1.93 4.85
C ALA A 47 23.86 1.41 4.96
N PHE A 48 23.41 1.03 6.17
CA PHE A 48 22.01 0.64 6.41
C PHE A 48 21.03 1.78 6.13
N MET A 49 21.38 3.01 6.52
CA MET A 49 20.57 4.20 6.26
C MET A 49 20.46 4.47 4.75
N ALA A 50 21.58 4.48 4.02
CA ALA A 50 21.62 4.66 2.57
C ALA A 50 20.86 3.55 1.82
N LEU A 51 20.95 2.30 2.26
CA LEU A 51 20.19 1.18 1.70
C LEU A 51 18.69 1.36 1.88
N THR A 52 18.26 1.83 3.06
CA THR A 52 16.84 2.09 3.36
C THR A 52 16.31 3.25 2.51
N GLU A 53 17.05 4.35 2.42
CA GLU A 53 16.70 5.49 1.56
C GLU A 53 16.64 5.09 0.08
N ALA A 54 17.60 4.30 -0.39
CA ALA A 54 17.61 3.76 -1.75
C ALA A 54 16.39 2.88 -2.00
N ALA A 55 16.08 1.96 -1.08
CA ALA A 55 14.90 1.11 -1.16
C ALA A 55 13.60 1.92 -1.23
N THR A 56 13.45 2.94 -0.39
CA THR A 56 12.28 3.82 -0.41
C THR A 56 12.16 4.56 -1.73
N LEU A 57 13.27 5.10 -2.26
CA LEU A 57 13.27 5.82 -3.54
C LEU A 57 13.00 4.89 -4.73
N ILE A 58 13.61 3.70 -4.75
CA ILE A 58 13.38 2.68 -5.78
C ILE A 58 11.92 2.24 -5.76
N THR A 59 11.39 1.92 -4.59
CA THR A 59 9.97 1.56 -4.39
C THR A 59 9.07 2.68 -4.90
N PHE A 60 9.34 3.92 -4.49
CA PHE A 60 8.59 5.09 -4.93
C PHE A 60 8.58 5.23 -6.46
N VAL A 61 9.74 5.16 -7.13
CA VAL A 61 9.80 5.27 -8.59
C VAL A 61 9.14 4.06 -9.27
N ALA A 62 9.38 2.85 -8.78
CA ALA A 62 8.82 1.62 -9.33
C ALA A 62 7.28 1.57 -9.21
N GLU A 63 6.73 2.01 -8.10
CA GLU A 63 5.29 2.14 -7.90
C GLU A 63 4.71 3.18 -8.86
N ASN A 64 5.23 4.41 -8.85
CA ASN A 64 4.64 5.52 -9.61
C ASN A 64 4.80 5.41 -11.13
N PHE A 65 5.86 4.75 -11.63
CA PHE A 65 6.13 4.70 -13.08
C PHE A 65 5.92 3.32 -13.71
N MET A 66 6.00 2.22 -12.96
CA MET A 66 6.17 0.88 -13.57
C MET A 66 5.15 -0.17 -13.13
N THR A 67 4.58 -0.07 -11.93
CA THR A 67 3.94 -1.22 -11.26
C THR A 67 2.56 -0.92 -10.64
N GLU A 68 2.11 0.34 -10.65
CA GLU A 68 0.89 0.80 -9.98
C GLU A 68 -0.36 -0.03 -10.29
N GLY A 69 -0.67 -0.19 -11.59
CA GLY A 69 -1.84 -0.96 -12.03
C GLY A 69 -1.75 -2.43 -11.60
N GLN A 70 -0.56 -3.02 -11.60
CA GLN A 70 -0.37 -4.43 -11.28
C GLN A 70 -0.48 -4.75 -9.78
N ILE A 71 -0.07 -3.82 -8.92
CA ILE A 71 -0.26 -3.91 -7.47
C ILE A 71 -1.77 -3.91 -7.18
N VAL A 72 -2.51 -2.99 -7.80
CA VAL A 72 -3.97 -2.92 -7.68
C VAL A 72 -4.65 -4.14 -8.29
N ASP A 73 -4.19 -4.63 -9.44
CA ASP A 73 -4.67 -5.87 -10.07
C ASP A 73 -4.48 -7.07 -9.15
N THR A 74 -3.34 -7.14 -8.45
CA THR A 74 -3.07 -8.23 -7.51
C THR A 74 -4.04 -8.19 -6.33
N PHE A 75 -4.28 -7.00 -5.78
CA PHE A 75 -5.27 -6.80 -4.72
C PHE A 75 -6.68 -7.19 -5.18
N ASP A 76 -7.13 -6.67 -6.33
CA ASP A 76 -8.46 -6.94 -6.87
C ASP A 76 -8.61 -8.42 -7.27
N ALA A 77 -7.56 -9.05 -7.82
CA ALA A 77 -7.55 -10.47 -8.14
C ALA A 77 -7.75 -11.32 -6.89
N VAL A 78 -7.14 -10.96 -5.75
CA VAL A 78 -7.36 -11.67 -4.49
C VAL A 78 -8.82 -11.58 -4.05
N LEU A 79 -9.46 -10.41 -4.17
CA LEU A 79 -10.89 -10.26 -3.86
C LEU A 79 -11.74 -11.18 -4.74
N ILE A 80 -11.55 -11.12 -6.06
CA ILE A 80 -12.32 -11.91 -7.03
C ILE A 80 -12.08 -13.41 -6.80
N HIS A 81 -10.84 -13.83 -6.59
CA HIS A 81 -10.50 -15.22 -6.30
C HIS A 81 -11.17 -15.72 -5.02
N ALA A 82 -11.19 -14.91 -3.96
CA ALA A 82 -11.86 -15.26 -2.72
C ALA A 82 -13.38 -15.35 -2.87
N ALA A 83 -13.97 -14.51 -3.71
CA ALA A 83 -15.39 -14.53 -4.06
C ALA A 83 -15.77 -15.80 -4.84
N GLU A 84 -14.95 -16.20 -5.82
CA GLU A 84 -15.15 -17.43 -6.61
C GLU A 84 -15.02 -18.70 -5.76
N LYS A 85 -14.12 -18.69 -4.78
CA LYS A 85 -13.94 -19.80 -3.85
C LYS A 85 -15.04 -19.89 -2.78
N SER A 86 -15.84 -18.83 -2.62
CA SER A 86 -16.94 -18.80 -1.65
C SER A 86 -18.13 -19.62 -2.13
N ASN A 87 -18.78 -20.36 -1.22
CA ASN A 87 -20.03 -21.07 -1.51
C ASN A 87 -21.26 -20.14 -1.45
N ASP A 88 -21.13 -18.99 -0.78
CA ASP A 88 -22.21 -18.02 -0.62
C ASP A 88 -22.34 -17.12 -1.85
N ALA A 89 -23.46 -17.27 -2.57
CA ALA A 89 -23.73 -16.50 -3.78
C ALA A 89 -23.83 -14.98 -3.52
N GLU A 90 -24.48 -14.59 -2.42
CA GLU A 90 -24.64 -13.17 -2.03
C GLU A 90 -23.30 -12.52 -1.70
N PHE A 91 -22.42 -13.22 -0.97
CA PHE A 91 -21.07 -12.71 -0.68
C PHE A 91 -20.28 -12.51 -1.98
N ARG A 92 -20.41 -13.45 -2.91
CA ARG A 92 -19.75 -13.37 -4.21
C ARG A 92 -20.23 -12.17 -5.03
N GLU A 93 -21.55 -11.95 -5.11
CA GLU A 93 -22.12 -10.78 -5.78
C GLU A 93 -21.68 -9.47 -5.14
N ARG A 94 -21.65 -9.40 -3.80
CA ARG A 94 -21.16 -8.23 -3.07
C ARG A 94 -19.72 -7.86 -3.44
N ILE A 95 -18.82 -8.83 -3.50
CA ILE A 95 -17.43 -8.58 -3.88
C ILE A 95 -17.32 -8.13 -5.35
N TYR A 96 -18.08 -8.75 -6.26
CA TYR A 96 -18.11 -8.30 -7.66
C TYR A 96 -18.63 -6.85 -7.77
N ALA A 97 -19.72 -6.52 -7.08
CA ALA A 97 -20.27 -5.16 -7.05
C ALA A 97 -19.24 -4.16 -6.49
N LEU A 98 -18.53 -4.52 -5.42
CA LEU A 98 -17.50 -3.69 -4.81
C LEU A 98 -16.38 -3.36 -5.80
N VAL A 99 -15.81 -4.38 -6.47
CA VAL A 99 -14.74 -4.19 -7.46
C VAL A 99 -15.24 -3.42 -8.69
N HIS A 100 -16.50 -3.67 -9.10
CA HIS A 100 -17.13 -3.01 -10.26
C HIS A 100 -17.27 -1.49 -10.08
N THR A 101 -17.33 -0.99 -8.83
CA THR A 101 -17.35 0.45 -8.56
C THR A 101 -16.09 1.18 -9.04
N ALA A 102 -14.96 0.46 -9.18
CA ALA A 102 -13.66 1.04 -9.44
C ALA A 102 -13.02 0.60 -10.75
N ARG A 103 -13.53 -0.44 -11.41
CA ARG A 103 -13.05 -0.96 -12.70
C ARG A 103 -14.10 -1.83 -13.37
N ASP A 104 -13.92 -2.08 -14.66
CA ASP A 104 -14.80 -2.99 -15.39
C ASP A 104 -14.48 -4.45 -15.05
N ILE A 105 -15.51 -5.30 -15.07
CA ILE A 105 -15.38 -6.75 -14.79
C ILE A 105 -16.01 -7.53 -15.94
N HIS A 106 -15.23 -8.42 -16.55
CA HIS A 106 -15.66 -9.30 -17.64
C HIS A 106 -15.84 -10.72 -17.13
N LEU A 107 -16.99 -11.02 -16.55
CA LEU A 107 -17.27 -12.32 -15.92
C LEU A 107 -17.18 -13.53 -16.88
N GLU A 108 -17.32 -13.28 -18.18
CA GLU A 108 -17.27 -14.29 -19.24
C GLU A 108 -15.86 -14.86 -19.50
N ARG A 109 -14.80 -14.15 -19.06
CA ARG A 109 -13.42 -14.57 -19.32
C ARG A 109 -12.95 -15.62 -18.31
N GLU A 110 -12.20 -16.60 -18.80
CA GLU A 110 -11.59 -17.62 -17.94
C GLU A 110 -10.35 -17.08 -17.21
N GLY A 111 -10.33 -17.25 -15.89
CA GLY A 111 -9.23 -16.86 -15.02
C GLY A 111 -9.40 -15.48 -14.38
N VAL A 112 -9.06 -15.41 -13.10
CA VAL A 112 -9.26 -14.23 -12.22
C VAL A 112 -8.70 -12.93 -12.81
N ILE A 113 -7.48 -12.96 -13.34
CA ILE A 113 -6.83 -11.77 -13.90
C ILE A 113 -7.50 -11.35 -15.22
N ALA A 114 -7.96 -12.29 -16.04
CA ALA A 114 -8.58 -11.99 -17.32
C ALA A 114 -9.95 -11.29 -17.14
N LYS A 115 -10.63 -11.56 -16.03
CA LYS A 115 -11.89 -10.90 -15.63
C LYS A 115 -11.72 -9.44 -15.24
N LEU A 116 -10.51 -9.02 -14.86
CA LEU A 116 -10.23 -7.64 -14.50
C LEU A 116 -10.08 -6.80 -15.78
N GLY A 117 -11.04 -5.89 -16.00
CA GLY A 117 -11.05 -4.93 -17.12
C GLY A 117 -10.31 -3.63 -16.77
N GLU A 118 -10.54 -2.59 -17.57
CA GLU A 118 -9.88 -1.29 -17.39
C GLU A 118 -10.29 -0.58 -16.07
N HIS A 119 -9.37 0.19 -15.51
CA HIS A 119 -9.61 0.94 -14.28
C HIS A 119 -10.47 2.19 -14.55
N ARG A 120 -11.56 2.33 -13.79
CA ARG A 120 -12.43 3.53 -13.82
C ARG A 120 -12.00 4.56 -12.78
N LYS A 121 -11.62 4.09 -11.59
CA LYS A 121 -10.97 4.91 -10.56
C LYS A 121 -9.46 4.78 -10.72
N SER A 122 -8.75 5.91 -10.66
CA SER A 122 -7.31 5.87 -10.90
C SER A 122 -6.61 5.06 -9.80
N PRO A 123 -5.65 4.18 -10.16
CA PRO A 123 -4.94 3.32 -9.22
C PRO A 123 -3.99 4.08 -8.27
N TYR A 124 -3.91 5.41 -8.41
CA TYR A 124 -2.88 6.25 -7.80
C TYR A 124 -2.95 6.26 -6.29
N LEU A 125 -1.88 5.77 -5.67
CA LEU A 125 -1.47 6.14 -4.32
C LEU A 125 -1.01 7.60 -4.39
N ARG A 126 -1.84 8.54 -3.93
CA ARG A 126 -1.48 9.96 -3.98
C ARG A 126 -0.22 10.21 -3.16
N PHE A 127 0.78 10.83 -3.77
CA PHE A 127 1.91 11.45 -3.07
C PHE A 127 1.37 12.29 -1.90
N SER A 128 1.87 12.00 -0.70
CA SER A 128 1.45 12.68 0.52
C SER A 128 2.61 13.50 1.01
N CYS A 129 2.58 14.82 0.79
CA CYS A 129 3.57 15.75 1.36
C CYS A 129 3.72 15.53 2.87
N ARG A 130 2.64 15.13 3.54
CA ARG A 130 2.63 14.78 4.95
C ARG A 130 3.57 13.60 5.25
N LEU A 131 3.52 12.51 4.47
CA LEU A 131 4.39 11.35 4.69
C LEU A 131 5.86 11.73 4.45
N THR A 132 6.12 12.57 3.44
CA THR A 132 7.47 13.09 3.19
C THR A 132 7.96 13.95 4.34
N MET A 133 7.12 14.81 4.90
CA MET A 133 7.47 15.61 6.09
C MET A 133 7.68 14.74 7.32
N GLU A 134 6.81 13.75 7.57
CA GLU A 134 6.97 12.77 8.66
C GLU A 134 8.32 12.04 8.53
N PHE A 135 8.66 11.57 7.32
CA PHE A 135 9.96 10.96 7.03
C PHE A 135 11.14 11.90 7.34
N ILE A 136 11.12 13.14 6.83
CA ILE A 136 12.22 14.11 7.07
C ILE A 136 12.37 14.43 8.56
N CYS A 137 11.25 14.60 9.27
CA CYS A 137 11.25 14.87 10.71
C CYS A 137 11.75 13.68 11.54
N GLU A 138 11.63 12.46 11.02
CA GLU A 138 12.09 11.23 11.68
C GLU A 138 13.56 10.90 11.38
N LEU A 139 14.16 11.46 10.32
CA LEU A 139 15.57 11.23 9.98
C LEU A 139 16.54 11.44 11.16
N PRO A 140 16.41 12.50 11.99
CA PRO A 140 17.30 12.71 13.13
C PRO A 140 17.32 11.56 14.15
N LEU A 141 16.28 10.72 14.17
CA LEU A 141 16.23 9.55 15.04
C LEU A 141 17.36 8.56 14.76
N ASN A 142 17.84 8.49 13.51
CA ASN A 142 18.96 7.63 13.13
C ASN A 142 20.30 8.05 13.76
N PHE A 143 20.41 9.25 14.34
CA PHE A 143 21.61 9.68 15.07
C PHE A 143 21.72 9.10 16.48
N ILE A 144 20.69 8.37 16.95
CA ILE A 144 20.76 7.64 18.20
C ILE A 144 21.41 6.27 17.93
N PRO A 145 22.59 5.97 18.50
CA PRO A 145 23.27 4.72 18.22
C PRO A 145 22.45 3.52 18.69
N LEU A 146 22.52 2.43 17.92
CA LEU A 146 21.87 1.13 18.15
C LEU A 146 20.34 1.12 18.07
N VAL A 147 19.66 2.11 18.63
CA VAL A 147 18.18 2.15 18.72
C VAL A 147 17.53 3.05 17.67
N GLY A 148 18.28 4.00 17.10
CA GLY A 148 17.74 4.98 16.16
C GLY A 148 17.12 4.36 14.92
N THR A 149 17.87 3.51 14.22
CA THR A 149 17.40 2.86 12.98
C THR A 149 16.23 1.90 13.23
N PRO A 150 16.24 1.01 14.24
CA PRO A 150 15.06 0.21 14.57
C PRO A 150 13.82 1.06 14.87
N LEU A 151 13.95 2.13 15.67
CA LEU A 151 12.82 3.01 15.99
C LEU A 151 12.32 3.76 14.75
N PHE A 152 13.23 4.22 13.90
CA PHE A 152 12.90 4.84 12.63
C PHE A 152 12.06 3.92 11.74
N LEU A 153 12.50 2.67 11.55
CA LEU A 153 11.75 1.68 10.77
C LEU A 153 10.38 1.37 11.40
N MET A 154 10.28 1.34 12.72
CA MET A 154 9.02 1.15 13.44
C MET A 154 8.04 2.30 13.21
N LEU A 155 8.52 3.54 13.24
CA LEU A 155 7.70 4.73 12.94
C LEU A 155 7.30 4.76 11.47
N GLN A 156 8.21 4.46 10.55
CA GLN A 156 7.88 4.34 9.13
C GLN A 156 6.80 3.28 8.88
N GLY A 157 6.87 2.12 9.55
CA GLY A 157 5.79 1.13 9.52
C GLY A 157 4.45 1.67 10.01
N TYR A 158 4.46 2.56 11.00
CA TYR A 158 3.25 3.21 11.53
C TYR A 158 2.62 4.18 10.52
N HIS A 159 3.46 4.95 9.83
CA HIS A 159 3.04 5.96 8.85
C HIS A 159 2.63 5.35 7.51
N LEU A 160 3.37 4.35 7.03
CA LEU A 160 3.16 3.71 5.73
C LEU A 160 2.15 2.55 5.79
N GLY A 161 1.95 1.92 6.96
CA GLY A 161 1.00 0.81 7.14
C GLY A 161 -0.40 1.07 6.56
N PRO A 162 -1.04 2.23 6.82
CA PRO A 162 -2.36 2.57 6.26
C PRO A 162 -2.44 2.64 4.73
N LEU A 163 -1.31 2.79 4.03
CA LEU A 163 -1.28 2.84 2.56
C LEU A 163 -1.63 1.48 1.94
N SER A 164 -1.31 0.38 2.62
CA SER A 164 -1.64 -0.99 2.16
C SER A 164 -3.14 -1.19 1.89
N HIS A 165 -4.00 -0.49 2.62
CA HIS A 165 -5.46 -0.53 2.49
C HIS A 165 -6.04 0.63 1.67
N TYR A 166 -5.21 1.43 1.00
CA TYR A 166 -5.70 2.53 0.18
C TYR A 166 -6.73 2.06 -0.86
N ARG A 167 -6.46 0.93 -1.54
CA ARG A 167 -7.39 0.34 -2.51
C ARG A 167 -8.71 -0.06 -1.85
N TYR A 168 -8.67 -0.69 -0.69
CA TYR A 168 -9.88 -1.05 0.07
C TYR A 168 -10.73 0.18 0.42
N ILE A 169 -10.09 1.26 0.89
CA ILE A 169 -10.74 2.52 1.23
C ILE A 169 -11.37 3.16 -0.03
N GLN A 170 -10.69 3.08 -1.17
CA GLN A 170 -11.17 3.58 -2.46
C GLN A 170 -12.38 2.79 -2.99
N LEU A 171 -12.38 1.46 -2.81
CA LEU A 171 -13.49 0.59 -3.19
C LEU A 171 -14.74 0.85 -2.35
N ASN A 172 -14.57 1.10 -1.05
CA ASN A 172 -15.68 1.43 -0.15
C ASN A 172 -16.09 2.93 -0.20
N ASP A 173 -15.47 3.71 -1.08
CA ASP A 173 -15.73 5.14 -1.29
C ASP A 173 -15.71 6.00 -0.01
N LEU A 174 -14.90 5.63 0.98
CA LEU A 174 -14.89 6.28 2.29
C LEU A 174 -14.44 7.74 2.18
N HIS A 175 -15.25 8.67 2.68
CA HIS A 175 -14.93 10.09 2.68
C HIS A 175 -13.79 10.43 3.67
N LYS A 176 -13.17 11.62 3.55
CA LYS A 176 -11.99 12.02 4.34
C LYS A 176 -12.14 11.78 5.87
N LYS A 177 -13.31 12.09 6.44
CA LYS A 177 -13.59 11.92 7.88
C LYS A 177 -13.71 10.44 8.26
N GLU A 178 -14.43 9.67 7.46
CA GLU A 178 -14.64 8.23 7.66
C GLU A 178 -13.34 7.46 7.48
N LYS A 179 -12.56 7.79 6.45
CA LYS A 179 -11.20 7.28 6.24
C LYS A 179 -10.34 7.49 7.48
N LYS A 180 -10.32 8.70 8.05
CA LYS A 180 -9.54 8.99 9.25
C LYS A 180 -9.99 8.11 10.42
N LYS A 181 -11.30 8.06 10.68
CA LYS A 181 -11.89 7.24 11.76
C LYS A 181 -11.55 5.75 11.57
N PHE A 182 -11.68 5.24 10.35
CA PHE A 182 -11.36 3.86 10.00
C PHE A 182 -9.89 3.54 10.22
N ILE A 183 -8.98 4.43 9.81
CA ILE A 183 -7.54 4.25 10.04
C ILE A 183 -7.22 4.31 11.54
N ASP A 184 -7.83 5.22 12.28
CA ASP A 184 -7.58 5.38 13.71
C ASP A 184 -8.07 4.16 14.52
N LEU A 185 -9.23 3.58 14.17
CA LEU A 185 -9.76 2.35 14.79
C LEU A 185 -8.88 1.12 14.53
N ASN A 186 -8.29 1.04 13.33
CA ASN A 186 -7.48 -0.10 12.91
C ASN A 186 -5.97 0.17 13.04
N ARG A 187 -5.58 1.23 13.76
CA ARG A 187 -4.20 1.75 13.77
C ARG A 187 -3.17 0.69 14.13
N TRP A 188 -3.46 -0.10 15.15
CA TRP A 188 -2.59 -1.17 15.60
C TRP A 188 -2.37 -2.25 14.53
N ARG A 189 -3.45 -2.65 13.83
CA ARG A 189 -3.38 -3.62 12.73
C ARG A 189 -2.55 -3.06 11.57
N TYR A 190 -2.71 -1.78 11.25
CA TYR A 190 -1.90 -1.12 10.22
C TYR A 190 -0.43 -1.05 10.60
N TRP A 191 -0.12 -0.75 11.86
CA TRP A 191 1.26 -0.73 12.32
C TRP A 191 1.91 -2.10 12.18
N LEU A 192 1.25 -3.15 12.70
CA LEU A 192 1.74 -4.52 12.60
C LEU A 192 1.86 -5.02 11.16
N PHE A 193 1.01 -4.56 10.24
CA PHE A 193 1.13 -4.86 8.82
C PHE A 193 2.28 -4.08 8.16
N GLY A 194 2.46 -2.82 8.56
CA GLY A 194 3.50 -1.93 8.04
C GLY A 194 4.91 -2.32 8.46
N LEU A 195 5.10 -2.88 9.65
CA LEU A 195 6.41 -3.34 10.15
C LEU A 195 7.12 -4.32 9.20
N PRO A 196 6.54 -5.49 8.85
CA PRO A 196 7.17 -6.40 7.90
C PRO A 196 7.22 -5.79 6.50
N HIS A 197 6.23 -5.00 6.09
CA HIS A 197 6.24 -4.34 4.78
C HIS A 197 7.48 -3.44 4.60
N VAL A 198 7.73 -2.55 5.57
CA VAL A 198 8.90 -1.65 5.57
C VAL A 198 10.19 -2.42 5.80
N GLY A 199 10.20 -3.41 6.70
CA GLY A 199 11.38 -4.24 6.94
C GLY A 199 11.82 -5.03 5.70
N LEU A 200 10.87 -5.54 4.91
CA LEU A 200 11.13 -6.26 3.66
C LEU A 200 11.60 -5.34 2.53
N GLN A 201 11.26 -4.05 2.58
CA GLN A 201 11.73 -3.07 1.60
C GLN A 201 13.24 -2.81 1.72
N VAL A 202 13.86 -3.02 2.89
CA VAL A 202 15.31 -2.79 3.11
C VAL A 202 16.19 -3.53 2.10
N VAL A 203 15.70 -4.62 1.49
CA VAL A 203 16.40 -5.33 0.41
C VAL A 203 15.91 -4.82 -0.95
N PRO A 204 16.62 -3.91 -1.65
CA PRO A 204 16.06 -3.16 -2.76
C PRO A 204 15.61 -4.04 -3.94
N VAL A 205 16.33 -5.12 -4.22
CA VAL A 205 15.99 -6.06 -5.32
C VAL A 205 14.73 -6.87 -5.00
N LEU A 206 14.54 -7.26 -3.75
CA LEU A 206 13.37 -8.04 -3.32
C LEU A 206 12.15 -7.18 -3.00
N SER A 207 12.36 -5.87 -2.75
CA SER A 207 11.31 -4.93 -2.38
C SER A 207 10.07 -5.03 -3.28
N ILE A 208 10.26 -5.09 -4.60
CA ILE A 208 9.16 -5.20 -5.59
C ILE A 208 8.37 -6.49 -5.41
N LEU A 209 9.03 -7.63 -5.21
CA LEU A 209 8.34 -8.89 -4.94
C LEU A 209 7.49 -8.78 -3.67
N PHE A 210 8.04 -8.11 -2.65
CA PHE A 210 7.32 -7.88 -1.41
C PHE A 210 6.19 -6.84 -1.53
N LEU A 211 6.22 -5.93 -2.51
CA LEU A 211 5.05 -5.09 -2.84
C LEU A 211 3.87 -5.95 -3.30
N PHE A 212 4.10 -6.90 -4.21
CA PHE A 212 3.05 -7.83 -4.65
C PHE A 212 2.56 -8.73 -3.52
N THR A 213 3.46 -9.24 -2.69
CA THR A 213 3.10 -10.02 -1.50
C THR A 213 2.26 -9.17 -0.53
N SER A 214 2.63 -7.92 -0.31
CA SER A 214 1.89 -7.00 0.55
C SER A 214 0.52 -6.65 -0.05
N ALA A 215 0.42 -6.47 -1.37
CA ALA A 215 -0.84 -6.24 -2.06
C ALA A 215 -1.78 -7.45 -1.93
N ALA A 216 -1.26 -8.66 -2.09
CA ALA A 216 -2.02 -9.88 -1.90
C ALA A 216 -2.48 -10.03 -0.44
N GLY A 217 -1.59 -9.77 0.53
CA GLY A 217 -1.90 -9.79 1.96
C GLY A 217 -2.95 -8.76 2.36
N ALA A 218 -2.85 -7.53 1.83
CA ALA A 218 -3.86 -6.49 2.00
C ALA A 218 -5.20 -6.89 1.37
N GLY A 219 -5.19 -7.55 0.21
CA GLY A 219 -6.39 -8.10 -0.43
C GLY A 219 -7.05 -9.17 0.44
N LEU A 220 -6.27 -10.10 1.01
CA LEU A 220 -6.79 -11.12 1.93
C LEU A 220 -7.38 -10.51 3.21
N TRP A 221 -6.73 -9.48 3.74
CA TRP A 221 -7.27 -8.72 4.87
C TRP A 221 -8.59 -8.03 4.47
N ALA A 222 -8.66 -7.38 3.31
CA ALA A 222 -9.90 -6.79 2.82
C ALA A 222 -11.04 -7.81 2.65
N VAL A 223 -10.74 -9.03 2.15
CA VAL A 223 -11.72 -10.14 2.08
C VAL A 223 -12.24 -10.48 3.48
N GLU A 224 -11.36 -10.63 4.45
CA GLU A 224 -11.73 -10.95 5.84
C GLU A 224 -12.61 -9.85 6.45
N ASP A 225 -12.28 -8.57 6.24
CA ASP A 225 -13.10 -7.46 6.71
C ASP A 225 -14.48 -7.45 6.01
N GLN A 226 -14.57 -7.78 4.70
CA GLN A 226 -15.86 -7.92 4.00
C GLN A 226 -16.69 -9.11 4.48
N LYS A 227 -16.06 -10.25 4.77
CA LYS A 227 -16.76 -11.41 5.34
C LYS A 227 -17.38 -11.10 6.70
N ARG A 228 -16.64 -10.43 7.58
CA ARG A 228 -17.16 -9.99 8.89
C ARG A 228 -18.37 -9.06 8.75
N LEU A 229 -18.33 -8.15 7.78
CA LEU A 229 -19.46 -7.28 7.47
C LEU A 229 -20.65 -8.09 6.93
N PHE A 230 -20.40 -9.05 6.05
CA PHE A 230 -21.43 -9.92 5.46
C PHE A 230 -22.09 -10.81 6.53
N ASP A 231 -21.32 -11.50 7.36
CA ASP A 231 -21.81 -12.35 8.45
C ASP A 231 -22.55 -11.53 9.50
N GLY A 232 -22.06 -10.32 9.79
CA GLY A 232 -22.72 -9.37 10.68
C GLY A 232 -24.11 -9.00 10.16
N THR A 233 -24.22 -8.66 8.87
CA THR A 233 -25.52 -8.36 8.23
C THR A 233 -26.44 -9.57 8.14
N ALA A 234 -25.90 -10.77 7.89
CA ALA A 234 -26.68 -12.01 7.84
C ALA A 234 -27.27 -12.39 9.21
N ARG A 235 -26.53 -12.12 10.29
CA ARG A 235 -26.98 -12.39 11.68
C ARG A 235 -27.98 -11.36 12.20
N SER A 236 -27.97 -10.13 11.71
CA SER A 236 -28.89 -9.07 12.13
C SER A 236 -30.27 -9.10 11.42
N GLY A 237 -30.49 -10.03 10.49
CA GLY A 237 -31.66 -9.99 9.58
C GLY A 237 -31.65 -8.73 8.69
N PRO A 238 -32.58 -8.61 7.71
CA PRO A 238 -32.63 -7.45 6.83
C PRO A 238 -33.12 -6.21 7.60
N SER A 239 -32.23 -5.61 8.37
CA SER A 239 -32.38 -4.25 8.89
C SER A 239 -31.62 -3.32 7.97
N GLU A 240 -32.39 -2.70 7.08
CA GLU A 240 -32.20 -1.35 6.53
C GLU A 240 -30.73 -0.87 6.50
N TYR A 241 -29.99 -1.34 5.50
CA TYR A 241 -28.89 -0.51 5.00
C TYR A 241 -29.51 0.79 4.52
N PRO A 242 -28.97 1.97 4.89
CA PRO A 242 -29.40 3.21 4.26
C PRO A 242 -28.95 3.11 2.80
N SER A 243 -29.92 2.80 1.94
CA SER A 243 -29.80 2.98 0.51
C SER A 243 -29.34 4.40 0.24
N GLY A 244 -28.54 4.56 -0.81
CA GLY A 244 -28.13 5.86 -1.29
C GLY A 244 -29.30 6.83 -1.27
N ARG A 245 -29.07 7.98 -0.63
CA ARG A 245 -29.95 9.13 -0.71
C ARG A 245 -30.08 9.53 -2.17
N GLU A 246 -31.15 9.08 -2.81
CA GLU A 246 -31.59 9.60 -4.09
C GLU A 246 -33.10 9.84 -4.04
N SER A 247 -33.46 11.03 -3.52
CA SER A 247 -34.44 11.95 -4.09
C SER A 247 -34.99 12.91 -3.04
N GLU A 248 -34.28 14.03 -2.84
CA GLU A 248 -35.01 15.29 -2.68
C GLU A 248 -34.56 16.25 -3.77
N ARG A 249 -35.41 16.34 -4.79
CA ARG A 249 -35.39 17.33 -5.85
C ARG A 249 -35.51 18.74 -5.26
N LYS A 250 -34.76 19.65 -5.90
CA LYS A 250 -35.05 21.08 -6.10
C LYS A 250 -34.99 22.00 -4.88
N LYS A 251 -33.92 22.81 -4.86
CA LYS A 251 -33.91 24.28 -4.90
C LYS A 251 -32.48 24.69 -5.28
N SER A 252 -32.23 25.13 -6.51
CA SER A 252 -32.23 26.55 -6.88
C SER A 252 -31.45 27.39 -5.85
N TRP A 253 -30.25 27.85 -6.19
CA TRP A 253 -29.95 29.25 -6.49
C TRP A 253 -28.46 29.39 -6.88
N TRP A 254 -28.22 30.44 -7.65
CA TRP A 254 -26.97 30.83 -8.29
C TRP A 254 -25.90 31.30 -7.29
N TRP A 255 -24.67 31.41 -7.84
CA TRP A 255 -23.42 32.02 -7.35
C TRP A 255 -22.41 31.07 -6.69
#